data_AF-A0A0F9UYT5-F1
#
_entry.id   AF-A0A0F9UYT5-F1
#
_cell.length_a   1.000
_cell.length_b   1.000
_cell.length_c   1.000
_cell.angle_alpha   90.00
_cell.angle_beta   90.00
_cell.angle_gamma   90.00
#
_symmetry.space_group_name_H-M   'P 1'
#
loop_
_entity.id
_entity.type
_entity.pdbx_description
1 polymer ?
#
loop_
_entity_poly.entity_id
_entity_poly.type
_entity_poly.pdbx_seq_one_letter_code
_entity_poly.pdbx_strand_id
1 'polypeptide(L)'
;MTGSGPVLDRLMSEQFTKDFLPLFKYIQKRAHRNSKDHGFWDILEYIDSMEEECIMSPPKADGLRDAVQAQKIALIHSEVSEMLEAMREPTKQCEKVPGITAMEEECADLLIRLMDFCQAYGLRLGLATLLKMEFNAGRPHKHGKRF
;
A
#
# COMPACT_ATOMS: atom_id res chain seq x y z
N MET A 1 15.70 17.79 15.22
CA MET A 1 14.24 17.60 15.30
C MET A 1 13.56 18.91 14.91
N THR A 2 13.41 19.18 13.62
CA THR A 2 12.71 20.37 13.11
C THR A 2 11.40 19.91 12.50
N GLY A 3 10.32 20.52 12.98
CA GLY A 3 8.98 19.95 13.06
C GLY A 3 8.32 19.63 11.72
N SER A 4 7.65 18.49 11.70
CA SER A 4 6.60 18.20 10.73
C SER A 4 5.38 19.13 10.85
N GLY A 5 5.24 19.87 11.97
CA GLY A 5 4.12 20.77 12.23
C GLY A 5 3.90 21.83 11.13
N PRO A 6 4.87 22.72 10.85
CA PRO A 6 4.69 23.77 9.84
C PRO A 6 4.43 23.24 8.42
N VAL A 7 5.03 22.10 8.06
CA VAL A 7 4.83 21.48 6.74
C VAL A 7 3.45 20.83 6.65
N LEU A 8 3.04 20.11 7.70
CA LEU A 8 1.73 19.48 7.77
C LEU A 8 0.63 20.54 7.72
N ASP A 9 0.75 21.62 8.49
CA ASP A 9 -0.24 22.69 8.53
C ASP A 9 -0.38 23.35 7.16
N ARG A 10 0.74 23.63 6.49
CA ARG A 10 0.74 24.17 5.12
C ARG A 10 0.06 23.20 4.15
N LEU A 11 0.49 21.93 4.10
CA LEU A 11 -0.11 20.93 3.21
C LEU A 11 -1.62 20.80 3.44
N MET A 12 -2.05 20.71 4.70
CA MET A 12 -3.47 20.58 5.06
C MET A 12 -4.28 21.84 4.72
N SER A 13 -3.64 23.00 4.57
CA SER A 13 -4.31 24.23 4.13
C SER A 13 -4.58 24.26 2.62
N GLU A 14 -3.77 23.55 1.82
CA GLU A 14 -3.84 23.56 0.36
C GLU A 14 -5.14 22.91 -0.14
N GLN A 15 -5.77 23.54 -1.13
CA GLN A 15 -7.00 23.04 -1.74
C GLN A 15 -6.77 21.65 -2.36
N PHE A 16 -5.65 21.46 -3.05
CA PHE A 16 -5.26 20.17 -3.62
C PHE A 16 -5.27 19.05 -2.56
N THR A 17 -4.65 19.27 -1.40
CA THR A 17 -4.59 18.26 -0.33
C THR A 17 -5.98 17.94 0.23
N LYS A 18 -6.83 18.96 0.40
CA LYS A 18 -8.20 18.80 0.87
C LYS A 18 -9.05 17.97 -0.09
N ASP A 19 -8.81 18.07 -1.39
CA ASP A 19 -9.53 17.30 -2.42
C ASP A 19 -8.91 15.91 -2.61
N PHE A 20 -7.58 15.82 -2.60
CA PHE A 20 -6.82 14.60 -2.84
C PHE A 20 -7.01 13.56 -1.73
N LEU A 21 -6.89 13.93 -0.46
CA LEU A 21 -6.90 12.95 0.64
C LEU A 21 -8.22 12.16 0.74
N PRO A 22 -9.42 12.78 0.62
CA PRO A 22 -10.67 12.04 0.59
C PRO A 22 -10.77 11.08 -0.60
N LEU A 23 -10.36 11.51 -1.79
CA LEU A 23 -10.38 10.69 -3.01
C LEU A 23 -9.42 9.50 -2.91
N PHE A 24 -8.18 9.75 -2.47
CA PHE A 24 -7.19 8.70 -2.26
C PHE A 24 -7.70 7.68 -1.23
N LYS A 25 -8.26 8.16 -0.12
CA LYS A 25 -8.85 7.30 0.92
C LYS A 25 -10.02 6.47 0.38
N TYR A 26 -10.82 7.04 -0.52
CA TYR A 26 -11.91 6.30 -1.17
C TYR A 26 -11.38 5.14 -2.02
N ILE A 27 -10.36 5.38 -2.87
CA ILE A 27 -9.76 4.34 -3.72
C ILE A 27 -9.05 3.28 -2.85
N GLN A 28 -8.30 3.71 -1.83
CA GLN A 28 -7.64 2.83 -0.87
C GLN A 28 -8.65 1.89 -0.17
N LYS A 29 -9.78 2.44 0.29
CA LYS A 29 -10.88 1.63 0.86
C LYS A 29 -11.51 0.68 -0.15
N ARG A 30 -11.65 1.08 -1.40
CA ARG A 30 -12.21 0.25 -2.48
C ARG A 30 -11.31 -0.95 -2.77
N ALA A 31 -9.99 -0.73 -2.88
CA ALA A 31 -9.01 -1.82 -3.05
C ALA A 31 -9.10 -2.84 -1.92
N HIS A 32 -9.11 -2.37 -0.67
CA HIS A 32 -9.22 -3.25 0.49
C HIS A 32 -10.54 -4.00 0.58
N ARG A 33 -11.66 -3.32 0.31
CA ARG A 33 -12.98 -3.97 0.28
C ARG A 33 -13.00 -5.11 -0.73
N ASN A 34 -12.50 -4.86 -1.95
CA ASN A 34 -12.42 -5.90 -2.96
C ASN A 34 -11.57 -7.10 -2.47
N SER A 35 -10.43 -6.84 -1.84
CA SER A 35 -9.60 -7.90 -1.25
C SER A 35 -10.34 -8.70 -0.17
N LYS A 36 -11.04 -8.03 0.75
CA LYS A 36 -11.87 -8.69 1.77
C LYS A 36 -13.01 -9.52 1.16
N ASP A 37 -13.74 -8.96 0.20
CA ASP A 37 -14.88 -9.64 -0.45
C ASP A 37 -14.45 -10.92 -1.19
N HIS A 38 -13.17 -11.06 -1.54
CA HIS A 38 -12.58 -12.25 -2.16
C HIS A 38 -11.87 -13.19 -1.16
N GLY A 39 -12.08 -12.98 0.15
CA GLY A 39 -11.59 -13.88 1.19
C GLY A 39 -10.11 -13.74 1.54
N PHE A 40 -9.41 -12.73 1.00
CA PHE A 40 -7.97 -12.58 1.22
C PHE A 40 -7.62 -12.23 2.67
N TRP A 41 -8.58 -11.84 3.51
CA TRP A 41 -8.38 -11.44 4.90
C TRP A 41 -9.06 -12.37 5.92
N ASP A 42 -9.74 -13.42 5.47
CA ASP A 42 -10.55 -14.33 6.31
C ASP A 42 -9.71 -15.02 7.39
N ILE A 43 -8.44 -15.32 7.09
CA ILE A 43 -7.53 -15.94 8.07
C ILE A 43 -7.33 -15.06 9.31
N LEU A 44 -7.33 -13.74 9.17
CA LEU A 44 -7.21 -12.84 10.31
C LEU A 44 -8.50 -12.80 11.13
N GLU A 45 -9.66 -12.79 10.47
CA GLU A 45 -10.96 -12.89 11.15
C GLU A 45 -11.07 -14.22 11.94
N TYR A 46 -10.56 -15.31 11.35
CA TYR A 46 -10.46 -16.60 12.02
C TYR A 46 -9.53 -16.56 13.24
N ILE A 47 -8.32 -15.99 13.12
CA ILE A 47 -7.38 -15.83 14.24
C ILE A 47 -8.02 -15.01 15.38
N ASP A 48 -8.66 -13.89 15.03
CA ASP A 48 -9.33 -13.03 16.00
C ASP A 48 -10.43 -13.79 16.75
N SER A 49 -11.25 -14.58 16.04
CA SER A 49 -12.25 -15.44 16.69
C SER A 49 -11.65 -16.49 17.64
N MET A 50 -10.51 -17.09 17.26
CA MET A 50 -9.83 -18.10 18.11
C MET A 50 -9.27 -17.49 19.40
N GLU A 51 -8.81 -16.24 19.35
CA GLU A 51 -8.35 -15.52 20.53
C GLU A 51 -9.52 -15.10 21.42
N GLU A 52 -10.60 -14.56 20.85
CA GLU A 52 -11.80 -14.17 21.59
C GLU A 52 -12.44 -15.36 22.32
N GLU A 53 -12.47 -16.54 21.67
CA GLU A 53 -12.95 -17.79 22.27
C GLU A 53 -11.96 -18.42 23.27
N CYS A 54 -10.83 -17.75 23.55
CA CYS A 54 -9.77 -18.22 24.44
C CYS A 54 -9.17 -19.60 24.04
N ILE A 55 -9.32 -20.01 22.77
CA ILE A 55 -8.72 -21.23 22.23
C ILE A 55 -7.22 -21.01 22.00
N MET A 56 -6.85 -19.78 21.65
CA MET A 56 -5.48 -19.36 21.40
C MET A 56 -5.02 -18.30 22.40
N SER A 57 -3.84 -18.48 22.99
CA SER A 57 -3.22 -17.46 23.84
C SER A 57 -2.79 -16.25 23.01
N PRO A 58 -2.84 -15.01 23.54
CA PRO A 58 -2.44 -13.80 22.80
C PRO A 58 -1.06 -13.90 22.11
N PRO A 59 0.01 -14.43 22.75
CA PRO A 59 1.32 -14.55 22.08
C PRO A 59 1.31 -15.43 20.82
N LYS A 60 0.42 -16.44 20.75
CA LYS A 60 0.29 -17.31 19.57
C LYS A 60 -0.53 -16.62 18.48
N ALA A 61 -1.60 -15.91 18.87
CA ALA A 61 -2.43 -15.15 17.94
C ALA A 61 -1.60 -14.05 17.28
N ASP A 62 -0.83 -13.30 18.06
CA ASP A 62 0.08 -12.27 17.55
C ASP A 62 1.12 -12.84 16.57
N GLY A 63 1.75 -13.97 16.91
CA GLY A 63 2.69 -14.64 16.00
C GLY A 63 2.08 -15.05 14.66
N LEU A 64 0.80 -15.45 14.65
CA LEU A 64 0.08 -15.75 13.40
C LEU A 64 -0.30 -14.47 12.63
N ARG A 65 -0.71 -13.39 13.32
CA ARG A 65 -0.96 -12.09 12.68
C ARG A 65 0.30 -11.55 12.00
N ASP A 66 1.45 -11.67 12.65
CA ASP A 66 2.75 -11.30 12.09
C ASP A 66 3.08 -12.13 10.85
N ALA A 67 2.82 -13.43 10.88
CA ALA A 67 3.02 -14.31 9.72
C ALA A 67 2.12 -13.93 8.53
N VAL A 68 0.84 -13.62 8.79
CA VAL A 68 -0.08 -13.14 7.74
C VAL A 68 0.38 -11.77 7.21
N GLN A 69 0.81 -10.86 8.09
CA GLN A 69 1.35 -9.57 7.67
C GLN A 69 2.56 -9.73 6.75
N ALA A 70 3.50 -10.59 7.13
CA ALA A 70 4.69 -10.91 6.32
C ALA A 70 4.30 -11.50 4.96
N GLN A 71 3.30 -12.39 4.92
CA GLN A 71 2.76 -12.93 3.66
C GLN A 71 2.22 -11.82 2.75
N LYS A 72 1.47 -10.85 3.29
CA LYS A 72 0.97 -9.71 2.50
C LYS A 72 2.09 -8.87 1.92
N ILE A 73 3.16 -8.64 2.69
CA ILE A 73 4.36 -7.94 2.21
C ILE A 73 5.05 -8.74 1.09
N ALA A 74 5.13 -10.07 1.23
CA ALA A 74 5.71 -10.92 0.20
C ALA A 74 4.90 -10.90 -1.11
N LEU A 75 3.56 -10.79 -1.03
CA LEU A 75 2.71 -10.61 -2.22
C LEU A 75 2.93 -9.25 -2.89
N ILE A 76 3.16 -8.17 -2.13
CA ILE A 76 3.56 -6.89 -2.73
C ILE A 76 4.89 -7.04 -3.48
N HIS A 77 5.83 -7.82 -2.94
CA HIS A 77 7.11 -8.09 -3.57
C HIS A 77 6.99 -8.93 -4.85
N SER A 78 6.01 -9.84 -4.95
CA SER A 78 5.80 -10.58 -6.21
C SER A 78 5.40 -9.65 -7.34
N GLU A 79 4.53 -8.65 -7.11
CA GLU A 79 4.16 -7.68 -8.16
C GLU A 79 5.39 -6.88 -8.66
N VAL A 80 6.34 -6.55 -7.77
CA VAL A 80 7.61 -5.91 -8.17
C VAL A 80 8.45 -6.81 -9.09
N SER A 81 8.38 -8.13 -8.87
CA SER A 81 9.07 -9.11 -9.71
C SER A 81 8.38 -9.24 -11.07
N GLU A 82 7.05 -9.22 -11.11
CA GLU A 82 6.26 -9.18 -12.36
C GLU A 82 6.54 -7.90 -13.16
N MET A 83 6.67 -6.74 -12.51
CA MET A 83 7.13 -5.49 -13.14
C MET A 83 8.51 -5.65 -13.81
N LEU A 84 9.46 -6.34 -13.17
CA LEU A 84 10.79 -6.61 -13.72
C LEU A 84 10.72 -7.54 -14.94
N GLU A 85 9.77 -8.46 -14.99
CA GLU A 85 9.52 -9.31 -16.15
C GLU A 85 8.89 -8.52 -17.29
N ALA A 86 7.86 -7.72 -17.01
CA ALA A 86 7.21 -6.84 -17.99
C ALA A 86 8.20 -5.84 -18.62
N MET A 87 9.22 -5.39 -17.88
CA MET A 87 10.29 -4.53 -18.39
C MET A 87 11.02 -5.11 -19.61
N ARG A 88 11.07 -6.44 -19.75
CA ARG A 88 11.76 -7.13 -20.84
C ARG A 88 11.01 -7.02 -22.17
N GLU A 89 9.71 -6.72 -22.12
CA GLU A 89 8.83 -6.57 -23.29
C GLU A 89 8.06 -5.24 -23.23
N PRO A 90 8.74 -4.08 -23.38
CA PRO A 90 8.18 -2.77 -23.06
C PRO A 90 6.95 -2.34 -23.90
N THR A 91 6.71 -2.99 -25.04
CA THR A 91 5.55 -2.72 -25.92
C THR A 91 4.42 -3.72 -25.73
N LYS A 92 4.61 -4.76 -24.90
CA LYS A 92 3.61 -5.80 -24.66
C LYS A 92 2.36 -5.18 -24.06
N GLN A 93 1.22 -5.45 -24.68
CA GLN A 93 -0.08 -5.02 -24.19
C GLN A 93 -0.55 -5.98 -23.10
N CYS A 94 -1.27 -5.45 -22.12
CA CYS A 94 -1.97 -6.26 -21.12
C CYS A 94 -2.99 -7.16 -21.83
N GLU A 95 -2.97 -8.45 -21.51
CA GLU A 95 -3.89 -9.43 -22.10
C GLU A 95 -5.28 -9.38 -21.44
N LYS A 96 -5.35 -8.94 -20.17
CA LYS A 96 -6.57 -8.96 -19.35
C LYS A 96 -7.35 -7.64 -19.41
N VAL A 97 -6.65 -6.52 -19.56
CA VAL A 97 -7.19 -5.15 -19.50
C VAL A 97 -6.81 -4.42 -20.79
N PRO A 98 -7.73 -4.31 -21.76
CA PRO A 98 -7.47 -3.61 -23.00
C PRO A 98 -7.12 -2.13 -22.77
N GLY A 99 -6.13 -1.63 -23.51
CA GLY A 99 -5.76 -0.21 -23.51
C GLY A 99 -4.63 0.16 -22.55
N ILE A 100 -4.05 -0.79 -21.83
CA ILE A 100 -2.83 -0.61 -21.04
C ILE A 100 -1.76 -1.64 -21.44
N THR A 101 -0.50 -1.31 -21.16
CA THR A 101 0.65 -2.20 -21.31
C THR A 101 0.73 -3.21 -20.16
N ALA A 102 1.47 -4.29 -20.36
CA ALA A 102 1.79 -5.22 -19.27
C ALA A 102 2.52 -4.49 -18.12
N MET A 103 3.42 -3.55 -18.41
CA MET A 103 4.09 -2.76 -17.39
C MET A 103 3.10 -1.92 -16.55
N GLU A 104 2.08 -1.34 -17.19
CA GLU A 104 1.04 -0.57 -16.48
C GLU A 104 0.14 -1.46 -15.63
N GLU A 105 -0.18 -2.69 -16.07
CA GLU A 105 -0.88 -3.71 -15.27
C GLU A 105 -0.10 -3.98 -13.97
N GLU A 106 1.18 -4.33 -14.06
CA GLU A 106 1.98 -4.69 -12.88
C GLU A 106 2.22 -3.49 -11.93
N CYS A 107 2.36 -2.28 -12.47
CA CYS A 107 2.41 -1.06 -11.65
C CYS A 107 1.09 -0.83 -10.89
N ALA A 108 -0.04 -1.09 -11.54
CA ALA A 108 -1.36 -0.96 -10.94
C ALA A 108 -1.59 -2.02 -9.86
N ASP A 109 -1.22 -3.27 -10.11
CA ASP A 109 -1.34 -4.37 -9.14
C ASP A 109 -0.46 -4.11 -7.90
N LEU A 110 0.78 -3.66 -8.08
CA LEU A 110 1.63 -3.20 -6.98
C LEU A 110 0.94 -2.12 -6.13
N LEU A 111 0.37 -1.10 -6.77
CA LEU A 111 -0.32 0.00 -6.08
C LEU A 111 -1.56 -0.50 -5.32
N ILE A 112 -2.36 -1.38 -5.92
CA ILE A 112 -3.58 -1.94 -5.35
C ILE A 112 -3.24 -2.80 -4.12
N ARG A 113 -2.21 -3.66 -4.20
CA ARG A 113 -1.73 -4.47 -3.06
C ARG A 113 -1.24 -3.60 -1.91
N LEU A 114 -0.49 -2.54 -2.21
CA LEU A 114 -0.02 -1.60 -1.20
C LEU A 114 -1.20 -0.83 -0.55
N MET A 115 -2.19 -0.42 -1.34
CA MET A 115 -3.39 0.23 -0.82
C MET A 115 -4.21 -0.70 0.10
N ASP A 116 -4.42 -1.95 -0.31
CA ASP A 116 -5.09 -2.98 0.49
C ASP A 116 -4.37 -3.16 1.84
N PHE A 117 -3.06 -3.41 1.80
CA PHE A 117 -2.22 -3.55 2.99
C PHE A 117 -2.32 -2.32 3.90
N CYS A 118 -2.11 -1.11 3.36
CA CYS A 118 -2.16 0.11 4.15
C CYS A 118 -3.55 0.35 4.76
N GLN A 119 -4.63 0.00 4.07
CA GLN A 119 -5.97 0.14 4.61
C GLN A 119 -6.25 -0.83 5.74
N ALA A 120 -5.81 -2.09 5.61
CA ALA A 120 -5.98 -3.13 6.64
C ALA A 120 -5.29 -2.72 7.96
N TYR A 121 -4.09 -2.12 7.87
CA TYR A 121 -3.30 -1.69 9.03
C TYR A 121 -3.52 -0.22 9.43
N GLY A 122 -4.55 0.46 8.91
CA GLY A 122 -4.88 1.83 9.31
C GLY A 122 -3.81 2.88 8.94
N LEU A 123 -2.94 2.59 7.97
CA LEU A 123 -1.88 3.47 7.54
C LEU A 123 -2.44 4.61 6.67
N ARG A 124 -2.05 5.85 6.99
CA ARG A 124 -2.43 7.08 6.27
C ARG A 124 -1.61 7.26 4.99
N LEU A 125 -1.69 6.29 4.07
CA LEU A 125 -0.84 6.21 2.88
C LEU A 125 -0.83 7.52 2.07
N GLY A 126 -2.00 8.05 1.70
CA GLY A 126 -2.07 9.30 0.93
C GLY A 126 -1.37 10.49 1.60
N LEU A 127 -1.58 10.69 2.91
CA LEU A 127 -0.91 11.76 3.66
C LEU A 127 0.59 11.50 3.81
N ALA A 128 0.98 10.25 4.08
CA ALA A 128 2.38 9.87 4.17
C ALA A 128 3.11 10.12 2.83
N THR A 129 2.46 9.85 1.70
CA THR A 129 2.96 10.16 0.35
C THR A 129 3.22 11.64 0.18
N LEU A 130 2.24 12.52 0.47
CA LEU A 130 2.41 13.97 0.33
C LEU A 130 3.54 14.51 1.21
N LEU A 131 3.57 14.12 2.49
CA LEU A 131 4.63 14.52 3.41
C LEU A 131 6.01 14.04 2.93
N LYS A 132 6.07 12.82 2.38
CA LYS A 132 7.33 12.24 1.90
C LYS A 132 7.82 12.91 0.61
N MET A 133 6.90 13.29 -0.27
CA MET A 133 7.21 14.05 -1.49
C MET A 133 7.80 15.41 -1.14
N GLU A 134 7.18 16.16 -0.22
CA GLU A 134 7.72 17.44 0.27
C GLU A 134 9.11 17.31 0.87
N PHE A 135 9.30 16.29 1.72
CA PHE A 135 10.61 16.01 2.29
C PHE A 135 11.66 15.66 1.23
N ASN A 136 11.28 14.91 0.19
CA ASN A 136 12.17 14.51 -0.89
C ASN A 136 12.47 15.66 -1.87
N ALA A 137 11.59 16.67 -1.98
CA ALA A 137 11.83 17.86 -2.81
C ALA A 137 12.97 18.73 -2.26
N GLY A 138 13.14 18.79 -0.93
CA GLY A 138 14.23 19.53 -0.28
C GLY A 138 15.60 18.84 -0.30
N ARG A 139 15.75 17.75 -1.07
CA ARG A 139 16.77 16.73 -0.86
C ARG A 139 17.76 16.81 -2.05
N PRO A 140 19.09 16.84 -1.83
CA PRO A 140 20.07 17.12 -2.90
C PRO A 140 20.09 16.02 -3.97
N HIS A 141 20.44 16.33 -5.23
CA HIS A 141 20.39 15.38 -6.35
C HIS A 141 21.04 14.01 -6.02
N LYS A 142 20.27 12.93 -6.21
CA LYS A 142 20.58 11.53 -5.85
C LYS A 142 20.92 11.24 -4.38
N HIS A 143 20.95 12.24 -3.50
CA HIS A 143 21.40 12.10 -2.10
C HIS A 143 22.74 11.36 -1.97
N GLY A 144 23.64 11.56 -2.93
CA GLY A 144 24.93 10.86 -2.99
C GLY A 144 24.89 9.40 -3.47
N LYS A 145 23.73 8.88 -3.91
CA LYS A 145 23.61 7.53 -4.47
C LYS A 145 23.90 7.52 -5.97
N ARG A 146 24.28 6.34 -6.50
CA ARG A 146 24.47 6.14 -7.95
C ARG A 146 23.15 5.84 -8.66
N PHE A 147 22.24 5.17 -7.95
CA PHE A 147 20.88 4.79 -8.30
C PHE A 147 19.96 5.16 -7.13
#